data_AF-A0A0M9GHZ4-F1
#
_entry.id   AF-A0A0M9GHZ4-F1
#
_cell.length_a   1.000
_cell.length_b   1.000
_cell.length_c   1.000
_cell.angle_alpha   90.00
_cell.angle_beta   90.00
_cell.angle_gamma   90.00
#
_symmetry.space_group_name_H-M   'P 1'
#
loop_
_entity.id
_entity.type
_entity.pdbx_description
1 polymer ?
#
loop_
_entity_poly.entity_id
_entity_poly.type
_entity_poly.pdbx_seq_one_letter_code
_entity_poly.pdbx_strand_id
1 'polypeptide(L)'
;MAEKWFVRAIGTGLQGLVTLRLDGAPAADAVALTLDVWLIALTKNRQWDEEQDAERIKATFESLFAGCETWPSPARFLRDLKPRKLPVALPKPERSTEQLKSGNAALDNIVATLKGRAGTQTALKTNKQFEYSRQRSQQATAAELNKRDSQFMEQQDK
;
A
#
# COMPACT_ATOMS: atom_id res chain seq x y z
N MET A 1 -3.59 1.41 27.99
CA MET A 1 -2.45 0.65 28.55
C MET A 1 -2.07 -0.41 27.55
N ALA A 2 -0.77 -0.62 27.30
CA ALA A 2 -0.31 -1.70 26.44
C ALA A 2 -0.58 -3.06 27.12
N GLU A 3 -1.02 -4.05 26.36
CA GLU A 3 -1.31 -5.39 26.89
C GLU A 3 -0.03 -6.09 27.34
N LYS A 4 -0.11 -6.88 28.42
CA LYS A 4 1.07 -7.52 29.05
C LYS A 4 1.87 -8.39 28.08
N TRP A 5 1.20 -9.11 27.19
CA TRP A 5 1.85 -9.94 26.18
C TRP A 5 2.67 -9.11 25.21
N PHE A 6 2.17 -7.93 24.81
CA PHE A 6 2.81 -7.04 23.85
C PHE A 6 4.06 -6.41 24.44
N VAL A 7 3.97 -5.94 25.70
CA VAL A 7 5.13 -5.42 26.45
C VAL A 7 6.24 -6.46 26.52
N ARG A 8 5.90 -7.71 26.84
CA ARG A 8 6.85 -8.83 26.86
C ARG A 8 7.45 -9.10 25.50
N ALA A 9 6.65 -9.14 24.43
CA ALA A 9 7.13 -9.42 23.07
C ALA A 9 8.12 -8.36 22.58
N ILE A 10 7.80 -7.07 22.77
CA ILE A 10 8.71 -5.96 22.43
C ILE A 10 9.94 -5.96 23.33
N GLY A 11 9.78 -6.19 24.64
CA GLY A 11 10.88 -6.27 25.60
C GLY A 11 11.90 -7.35 25.23
N THR A 12 11.46 -8.56 24.91
CA THR A 12 12.34 -9.65 24.46
C THR A 12 13.07 -9.28 23.16
N GLY A 13 12.37 -8.66 22.20
CA GLY A 13 12.98 -8.20 20.96
C GLY A 13 14.06 -7.14 21.18
N LEU A 14 13.78 -6.14 22.01
CA LEU A 14 14.74 -5.09 22.36
C LEU A 14 15.94 -5.63 23.13
N GLN A 15 15.75 -6.57 24.06
CA GLN A 15 16.86 -7.24 24.75
C GLN A 15 17.81 -7.95 23.77
N GLY A 16 17.27 -8.58 22.73
CA GLY A 16 18.07 -9.13 21.63
C GLY A 16 18.91 -8.08 20.93
N LEU A 17 18.32 -6.91 20.60
CA LEU A 17 19.06 -5.80 19.98
C LEU A 17 20.16 -5.25 20.91
N VAL A 18 19.87 -5.07 22.20
CA VAL A 18 20.87 -4.59 23.19
C VAL A 18 22.04 -5.55 23.28
N THR A 19 21.76 -6.86 23.19
CA THR A 19 22.79 -7.91 23.26
C THR A 19 23.76 -7.83 22.09
N LEU A 20 23.30 -7.43 20.90
CA LEU A 20 24.14 -7.23 19.72
C LEU A 20 25.08 -6.02 19.83
N ARG A 21 24.84 -5.10 20.80
CA ARG A 21 25.62 -3.86 21.00
C ARG A 21 25.85 -3.08 19.71
N LEU A 22 24.77 -2.90 18.95
CA LEU A 22 24.78 -2.15 17.70
C LEU A 22 25.16 -0.68 17.93
N ASP A 23 25.69 -0.04 16.90
CA ASP A 23 26.00 1.38 16.96
C ASP A 23 24.73 2.22 17.18
N GLY A 24 24.80 3.20 18.08
CA GLY A 24 23.65 3.99 18.53
C GLY A 24 22.71 3.29 19.52
N ALA A 25 23.10 2.15 20.09
CA ALA A 25 22.31 1.48 21.12
C ALA A 25 22.21 2.34 22.41
N PRO A 26 21.06 2.28 23.12
CA PRO A 26 20.91 2.98 24.39
C PRO A 26 21.84 2.41 25.45
N ALA A 27 22.22 3.25 26.42
CA ALA A 27 22.95 2.81 27.61
C ALA A 27 22.09 1.85 28.45
N ALA A 28 22.74 0.99 29.25
CA ALA A 28 22.07 -0.09 29.98
C ALA A 28 20.98 0.40 30.95
N ASP A 29 21.21 1.54 31.59
CA ASP A 29 20.27 2.25 32.47
C ASP A 29 19.09 2.88 31.70
N ALA A 30 19.29 3.23 30.43
CA ALA A 30 18.27 3.81 29.55
C ALA A 30 17.43 2.77 28.77
N VAL A 31 17.73 1.47 28.88
CA VAL A 31 17.02 0.40 28.14
C VAL A 31 15.53 0.36 28.52
N ALA A 32 15.21 0.49 29.81
CA ALA A 32 13.82 0.49 30.28
C ALA A 32 13.03 1.67 29.71
N LEU A 33 13.62 2.88 29.72
CA LEU A 33 13.01 4.07 29.15
C LEU A 33 12.86 3.95 27.62
N THR A 34 13.82 3.32 26.94
CA THR A 34 13.73 3.04 25.52
C THR A 34 12.55 2.13 25.20
N LEU A 35 12.33 1.07 26.00
CA LEU A 35 11.17 0.20 25.87
C LEU A 35 9.86 1.00 26.00
N ASP A 36 9.74 1.88 27.00
CA ASP A 36 8.54 2.69 27.18
C ASP A 36 8.24 3.58 25.96
N VAL A 37 9.27 4.24 25.42
CA VAL A 37 9.15 5.06 24.20
C VAL A 37 8.73 4.21 23.00
N TRP A 38 9.29 3.00 22.86
CA TRP A 38 8.89 2.07 21.81
C TRP A 38 7.42 1.65 21.95
N LEU A 39 6.96 1.34 23.16
CA LEU A 39 5.57 0.97 23.40
C LEU A 39 4.61 2.11 23.03
N ILE A 40 4.95 3.35 23.37
CA ILE A 40 4.17 4.54 22.98
C ILE A 40 4.14 4.67 21.45
N ALA A 41 5.29 4.56 20.79
CA ALA A 41 5.39 4.70 19.34
C ALA A 41 4.61 3.60 18.59
N LEU A 42 4.67 2.35 19.06
CA LEU A 42 4.05 1.21 18.40
C LEU A 42 2.56 1.06 18.68
N THR A 43 2.04 1.67 19.74
CA THR A 43 0.60 1.67 20.09
C THR A 43 -0.13 2.90 19.56
N LYS A 44 0.59 3.94 19.12
CA LYS A 44 -0.02 5.13 18.53
C LYS A 44 -0.80 4.75 17.27
N ASN A 45 -2.13 4.88 17.34
CA ASN A 45 -3.09 4.56 16.26
C ASN A 45 -3.10 3.09 15.81
N ARG A 46 -2.71 2.16 16.68
CA ARG A 46 -2.72 0.73 16.35
C ARG A 46 -3.18 -0.12 17.53
N GLN A 47 -4.04 -1.08 17.23
CA GLN A 47 -4.39 -2.16 18.15
C GLN A 47 -3.65 -3.43 17.74
N TRP A 48 -3.21 -4.18 18.74
CA TRP A 48 -2.45 -5.41 18.57
C TRP A 48 -3.29 -6.57 19.08
N ASP A 49 -3.25 -7.68 18.35
CA ASP A 49 -3.97 -8.91 18.65
C ASP A 49 -2.94 -10.02 18.90
N GLU A 50 -2.97 -10.67 20.07
CA GLU A 50 -1.92 -11.64 20.46
C GLU A 50 -1.83 -12.80 19.46
N GLU A 51 -2.98 -13.36 19.05
CA GLU A 51 -3.04 -14.52 18.17
C GLU A 51 -2.49 -14.21 16.78
N GLN A 52 -2.82 -13.04 16.24
CA GLN A 52 -2.37 -12.63 14.92
C GLN A 52 -0.95 -12.06 14.95
N ASP A 53 -0.60 -11.27 15.97
CA ASP A 53 0.55 -10.37 15.94
C ASP A 53 1.76 -10.87 16.76
N ALA A 54 1.63 -11.82 17.70
CA ALA A 54 2.78 -12.29 18.47
C ALA A 54 3.89 -12.90 17.58
N GLU A 55 3.51 -13.80 16.66
CA GLU A 55 4.46 -14.47 15.76
C GLU A 55 5.10 -13.49 14.77
N ARG A 56 4.31 -12.52 14.26
CA ARG A 56 4.82 -11.52 13.30
C ARG A 56 5.88 -10.62 13.95
N ILE A 57 5.64 -10.21 15.20
CA ILE A 57 6.54 -9.33 15.94
C ILE A 57 7.86 -10.05 16.15
N LYS A 58 7.80 -11.31 16.60
CA LYS A 58 8.97 -12.16 16.78
C LYS A 58 9.76 -12.31 15.47
N ALA A 59 9.11 -12.71 14.37
CA ALA A 59 9.75 -12.90 13.08
C ALA A 59 10.34 -11.59 12.50
N THR A 60 9.72 -10.44 12.82
CA THR A 60 10.24 -9.12 12.44
C THR A 60 11.53 -8.81 13.20
N PHE A 61 11.58 -9.06 14.51
CA PHE A 61 12.81 -8.91 15.30
C PHE A 61 13.91 -9.87 14.83
N GLU A 62 13.60 -11.13 14.54
CA GLU A 62 14.56 -12.09 13.97
C GLU A 62 15.18 -11.59 12.66
N SER A 63 14.37 -10.96 11.80
CA SER A 63 14.86 -10.35 10.56
C SER A 63 15.74 -9.13 10.83
N LEU A 64 15.40 -8.32 11.84
CA LEU A 64 16.20 -7.16 12.24
C LEU A 64 17.55 -7.59 12.84
N PHE A 65 17.59 -8.64 13.67
CA PHE A 65 18.83 -9.17 14.23
C PHE A 65 19.83 -9.59 13.15
N ALA A 66 19.34 -10.12 12.02
CA ALA A 66 20.19 -10.58 10.93
C ALA A 66 20.70 -9.44 10.03
N GLY A 67 20.06 -8.27 10.02
CA GLY A 67 20.30 -7.23 9.01
C GLY A 67 20.58 -5.82 9.53
N CYS A 68 20.51 -5.57 10.84
CA CYS A 68 20.78 -4.25 11.40
C CYS A 68 22.26 -4.07 11.76
N GLU A 69 22.90 -3.08 11.15
CA GLU A 69 24.24 -2.61 11.52
C GLU A 69 24.19 -1.49 12.58
N THR A 70 23.06 -0.77 12.63
CA THR A 70 22.81 0.34 13.57
C THR A 70 21.51 0.09 14.34
N TRP A 71 21.37 0.75 15.50
CA TRP A 71 20.19 0.65 16.34
C TRP A 71 18.94 1.15 15.58
N PRO A 72 17.93 0.29 15.37
CA PRO A 72 16.76 0.64 14.56
C PRO A 72 15.85 1.64 15.28
N SER A 73 15.12 2.45 14.51
CA SER A 73 14.02 3.26 15.05
C SER A 73 12.71 2.45 15.13
N PRO A 74 11.75 2.82 16.00
CA PRO A 74 10.42 2.18 16.00
C PRO A 74 9.72 2.24 14.63
N ALA A 75 9.96 3.31 13.87
CA ALA A 75 9.44 3.45 12.51
C ALA A 75 10.03 2.43 11.54
N ARG A 76 11.30 2.06 11.72
CA ARG A 76 11.93 0.99 10.93
C ARG A 76 11.29 -0.36 11.23
N PHE A 77 11.06 -0.67 12.51
CA PHE A 77 10.34 -1.88 12.91
C PHE A 77 8.95 -1.97 12.27
N LEU A 78 8.17 -0.87 12.28
CA LEU A 78 6.84 -0.84 11.67
C LEU A 78 6.86 -1.00 10.14
N ARG A 79 7.93 -0.54 9.48
CA ARG A 79 8.10 -0.68 8.03
C ARG A 79 8.41 -2.13 7.64
N ASP A 80 9.20 -2.81 8.46
CA ASP A 80 9.65 -4.18 8.22
C ASP A 80 8.68 -5.23 8.80
N LEU A 81 7.62 -4.77 9.48
CA LEU A 81 6.63 -5.60 10.14
C LEU A 81 5.98 -6.56 9.14
N LYS A 82 6.10 -7.87 9.41
CA LYS A 82 5.52 -8.91 8.56
C LYS A 82 3.99 -8.78 8.49
N PRO A 83 3.37 -8.99 7.31
CA PRO A 83 1.92 -8.84 7.10
C PRO A 83 1.11 -9.91 7.83
N ARG A 84 -0.17 -9.63 8.12
CA ARG A 84 -1.05 -10.60 8.80
C ARG A 84 -1.21 -11.87 7.97
N LYS A 85 -1.18 -13.03 8.65
CA LYS A 85 -1.55 -14.30 8.00
C LYS A 85 -3.00 -14.15 7.58
N LEU A 86 -3.22 -14.12 6.27
CA LEU A 86 -4.56 -14.00 5.73
C LEU A 86 -5.30 -15.32 6.04
N PRO A 87 -6.61 -15.26 6.33
CA PRO A 87 -7.41 -16.47 6.42
C PRO A 87 -7.30 -17.24 5.09
N VAL A 88 -7.34 -18.56 5.18
CA VAL A 88 -7.31 -19.43 4.00
C VAL A 88 -8.45 -19.02 3.07
N ALA A 89 -8.11 -18.77 1.80
CA ALA A 89 -9.10 -18.38 0.81
C ALA A 89 -10.16 -19.48 0.70
N LEU A 90 -11.44 -19.09 0.71
CA LEU A 90 -12.52 -20.01 0.45
C LEU A 90 -12.32 -20.64 -0.94
N PRO A 91 -12.60 -21.95 -1.10
CA PRO A 91 -12.54 -22.58 -2.40
C PRO A 91 -13.47 -21.85 -3.35
N LYS A 92 -13.00 -21.63 -4.59
CA LYS A 92 -13.84 -21.03 -5.63
C LYS A 92 -15.06 -21.94 -5.83
N PRO A 93 -16.29 -21.41 -5.80
CA PRO A 93 -17.48 -22.23 -6.05
C PRO A 93 -17.39 -22.83 -7.45
N GLU A 94 -17.58 -24.14 -7.55
CA GLU A 94 -17.70 -24.81 -8.85
C GLU A 94 -19.00 -24.38 -9.51
N ARG A 95 -18.92 -23.96 -10.78
CA ARG A 95 -20.10 -23.62 -11.55
C ARG A 95 -20.68 -24.89 -12.17
N SER A 96 -21.98 -25.08 -12.06
CA SER A 96 -22.66 -26.16 -12.77
C SER A 96 -22.61 -25.94 -14.29
N THR A 97 -22.80 -27.00 -15.05
CA THR A 97 -22.88 -26.94 -16.53
C THR A 97 -24.01 -26.02 -17.01
N GLU A 98 -25.11 -25.94 -16.26
CA GLU A 98 -26.23 -25.03 -16.51
C GLU A 98 -25.87 -23.56 -16.24
N GLN A 99 -25.11 -23.29 -15.18
CA GLN A 99 -24.60 -21.95 -14.86
C GLN A 99 -23.61 -21.45 -15.92
N LEU A 100 -22.81 -22.35 -16.49
CA LEU A 100 -21.90 -22.01 -17.60
C LEU A 100 -22.68 -21.66 -18.87
N LYS A 101 -23.70 -22.45 -19.22
CA LYS A 101 -24.55 -22.19 -20.40
C LYS A 101 -25.33 -20.89 -20.28
N SER A 102 -25.98 -20.67 -19.14
CA SER A 102 -26.73 -19.44 -18.88
C SER A 102 -25.81 -18.21 -18.81
N GLY A 103 -24.63 -18.35 -18.21
CA GLY A 103 -23.61 -17.30 -18.20
C GLY A 103 -23.13 -16.93 -19.61
N ASN A 104 -22.82 -17.92 -20.45
CA ASN A 104 -22.42 -17.68 -21.84
C ASN A 104 -23.54 -16.99 -22.64
N ALA A 105 -24.78 -17.44 -22.49
CA ALA A 105 -25.92 -16.82 -23.15
C ALA A 105 -26.14 -15.36 -22.70
N ALA A 106 -25.94 -15.06 -21.41
CA ALA A 106 -26.01 -13.69 -20.90
C ALA A 106 -24.89 -12.81 -21.49
N LEU A 107 -23.67 -13.34 -21.59
CA LEU A 107 -22.55 -12.63 -22.22
C LEU A 107 -22.81 -12.36 -23.71
N ASP A 108 -23.35 -13.33 -24.44
CA ASP A 108 -23.69 -13.17 -25.86
C ASP A 108 -24.73 -12.06 -26.06
N ASN A 109 -25.75 -12.00 -25.20
CA ASN A 109 -26.75 -10.93 -25.23
C ASN A 109 -26.15 -9.55 -24.93
N ILE A 110 -25.23 -9.46 -23.97
CA ILE A 110 -24.52 -8.21 -23.66
C ILE A 110 -23.68 -7.78 -24.87
N VAL A 111 -22.91 -8.71 -25.46
CA VAL A 111 -22.09 -8.43 -26.65
C VAL A 111 -22.95 -8.01 -27.84
N ALA A 112 -24.09 -8.68 -28.07
CA ALA A 112 -25.03 -8.31 -29.13
C ALA A 112 -25.62 -6.92 -28.90
N THR A 113 -25.99 -6.59 -27.66
CA THR A 113 -26.50 -5.26 -27.28
C THR A 113 -25.43 -4.19 -27.47
N LEU A 114 -24.19 -4.46 -27.06
CA LEU A 114 -23.07 -3.53 -27.24
C LEU A 114 -22.73 -3.32 -28.72
N LYS A 115 -22.74 -4.38 -29.54
CA LYS A 115 -22.57 -4.29 -31.00
C LYS A 115 -23.72 -3.52 -31.66
N GLY A 116 -24.96 -3.78 -31.27
CA GLY A 116 -26.14 -3.08 -31.77
C GLY A 116 -26.15 -1.59 -31.40
N ARG A 117 -25.70 -1.27 -30.18
CA ARG A 117 -25.53 0.11 -29.70
C ARG A 117 -24.36 0.84 -30.39
N ALA A 118 -23.27 0.14 -30.69
CA ALA A 118 -22.17 0.67 -31.50
C ALA A 118 -22.59 0.94 -32.96
N GLY A 119 -23.65 0.29 -33.45
CA GLY A 119 -24.18 0.49 -34.80
C GLY A 119 -24.99 1.77 -35.01
N THR A 120 -25.51 2.40 -33.94
CA THR A 120 -26.35 3.60 -34.05
C THR A 120 -25.70 4.90 -33.61
N GLN A 121 -24.61 4.85 -32.84
CA GLN A 121 -23.79 6.04 -32.55
C GLN A 121 -22.40 5.59 -32.08
N THR A 122 -21.37 6.08 -32.78
CA THR A 122 -19.93 5.93 -32.48
C THR A 122 -19.26 4.69 -33.09
N ALA A 123 -18.81 4.84 -34.35
CA ALA A 123 -17.72 4.01 -34.87
C ALA A 123 -16.56 4.05 -33.86
N LEU A 124 -16.10 2.87 -33.42
CA LEU A 124 -14.92 2.75 -32.57
C LEU A 124 -13.77 3.49 -33.24
N LYS A 125 -13.21 4.49 -32.56
CA LYS A 125 -12.11 5.28 -33.10
C LYS A 125 -10.95 4.36 -33.45
N THR A 126 -10.36 4.53 -34.63
CA THR A 126 -9.11 3.80 -34.96
C THR A 126 -7.96 4.34 -34.11
N ASN A 127 -6.89 3.56 -33.97
CA ASN A 127 -5.72 3.95 -33.18
C ASN A 127 -5.15 5.32 -33.64
N LYS A 128 -5.14 5.57 -34.95
CA LYS A 128 -4.75 6.86 -35.54
C LYS A 128 -5.64 8.03 -35.08
N GLN A 129 -6.94 7.79 -34.92
CA GLN A 129 -7.89 8.81 -34.47
C GLN A 129 -7.71 9.11 -32.98
N PHE A 130 -7.38 8.09 -32.17
CA PHE A 130 -7.00 8.29 -30.78
C PHE A 130 -5.74 9.15 -30.65
N GLU A 131 -4.68 8.81 -31.39
CA GLU A 131 -3.42 9.57 -31.40
C GLU A 131 -3.64 11.02 -31.85
N TYR A 132 -4.39 11.24 -32.92
CA TYR A 132 -4.71 12.58 -33.41
C TYR A 132 -5.49 13.40 -32.37
N SER A 133 -6.49 12.79 -31.72
CA SER A 133 -7.25 13.48 -30.66
C SER A 133 -6.41 13.79 -29.42
N ARG A 134 -5.43 12.94 -29.09
CA ARG A 134 -4.47 13.15 -28.00
C ARG A 134 -3.47 14.27 -28.30
N GLN A 135 -2.93 14.31 -29.52
CA GLN A 135 -2.04 15.39 -29.95
C GLN A 135 -2.77 16.74 -29.98
N ARG A 136 -4.01 16.76 -30.50
CA ARG A 136 -4.81 17.98 -30.55
C ARG A 136 -5.15 18.53 -29.16
N SER A 137 -5.47 17.66 -28.19
CA SER A 137 -5.73 18.11 -26.82
C SER A 137 -4.48 18.64 -26.15
N GLN A 138 -3.32 18.01 -26.37
CA GLN A 138 -2.02 18.49 -25.88
C GLN A 138 -1.63 19.84 -26.48
N GLN A 139 -1.86 20.04 -27.78
CA GLN A 139 -1.61 21.33 -28.43
C GLN A 139 -2.55 22.42 -27.93
N ALA A 140 -3.82 22.11 -27.67
CA ALA A 140 -4.77 23.06 -27.11
C ALA A 140 -4.37 23.47 -25.68
N THR A 141 -3.94 22.52 -24.85
CA THR A 141 -3.44 22.82 -23.49
C THR A 141 -2.15 23.61 -23.53
N ALA A 142 -1.21 23.27 -24.43
CA ALA A 142 0.02 24.03 -24.62
C ALA A 142 -0.26 25.46 -25.10
N ALA A 143 -1.21 25.66 -26.01
CA ALA A 143 -1.62 26.97 -26.47
C ALA A 143 -2.29 27.80 -25.37
N GLU A 144 -3.10 27.19 -24.51
CA GLU A 144 -3.71 27.86 -23.35
C GLU A 144 -2.68 28.24 -22.28
N LEU A 145 -1.68 27.40 -22.03
CA LEU A 145 -0.57 27.72 -21.13
C LEU A 145 0.25 28.88 -21.68
N ASN A 146 0.63 28.83 -22.96
CA ASN A 146 1.38 29.90 -23.60
C ASN A 146 0.60 31.23 -23.60
N LYS A 147 -0.72 31.17 -23.81
CA LYS A 147 -1.58 32.37 -23.74
C LYS A 147 -1.69 32.92 -22.32
N ARG A 148 -1.74 32.07 -21.29
CA ARG A 148 -1.68 32.49 -19.89
C ARG A 148 -0.34 33.13 -19.54
N ASP A 149 0.76 32.54 -19.97
CA ASP A 149 2.11 33.05 -19.69
C ASP A 149 2.33 34.43 -20.35
N SER A 150 1.91 34.61 -21.61
CA SER A 150 1.96 35.92 -22.27
C SER A 150 1.11 36.98 -21.56
N GLN A 151 -0.08 36.62 -21.07
CA GLN A 151 -0.93 37.53 -20.31
C GLN A 151 -0.37 37.86 -18.92
N PHE A 152 0.38 36.95 -18.32
CA PHE A 152 1.05 37.17 -17.02
C PHE A 152 2.27 38.09 -17.16
N MET A 153 3.02 37.98 -18.27
CA MET A 153 4.16 38.84 -18.57
C MET A 153 3.72 40.28 -18.93
N GLU A 154 2.62 40.43 -19.67
CA GLU A 154 2.09 41.75 -20.07
C GLU A 154 1.45 42.53 -18.90
N GLN A 155 1.17 41.85 -17.77
CA GLN A 155 0.69 42.47 -16.53
C GLN A 155 1.81 42.88 -15.56
N GLN A 156 3.06 42.44 -15.78
CA GLN A 156 4.22 42.82 -14.95
C GLN A 156 4.94 44.08 -15.46
N ASP A 157 4.69 44.50 -16.70
CA ASP A 157 5.28 45.69 -17.34
C ASP A 157 4.39 46.96 -17.27
N LYS A 158 3.36 46.97 -16.40
CA LYS A 158 2.52 48.14 -16.09
C LYS A 158 2.59 48.50 -14.61
#